data_AF-A0A0B8PA76-F1
#
_entry.id   AF-A0A0B8PA76-F1
#
_cell.length_a   1.000
_cell.length_b   1.000
_cell.length_c   1.000
_cell.angle_alpha   90.00
_cell.angle_beta   90.00
_cell.angle_gamma   90.00
#
_symmetry.space_group_name_H-M   'P 1'
#
loop_
_entity.id
_entity.type
_entity.pdbx_description
1 polymer ?
#
loop_
_entity_poly.entity_id
_entity_poly.type
_entity_poly.pdbx_seq_one_letter_code
_entity_poly.pdbx_strand_id
1 'polypeptide(L)'
;MFIVISASLCALLVVTLLVRHGQQVRQSDRKYQLICELRNLIELLREHRTLAHTHLCVCDIPPSQCNELKHRILDTISTLLSNAEMSKRPMLRLLRKQVRILLGSWPEMTPSRSQMSHGKSIRVCLYLIDEMTLSWLIESEKYELSERYSAQWNHIIDSLDALTRFQIAFADYLDDNPQALDRVTLKARLLQRKLNQLGSLLRSR
;
A
#
# COMPACT_ATOMS: atom_id res chain seq x y z
N MET A 1 -34.80 -42.98 22.04
CA MET A 1 -35.02 -41.67 21.38
C MET A 1 -34.03 -40.60 21.82
N PHE A 2 -33.80 -40.38 23.13
CA PHE A 2 -32.88 -39.34 23.61
C PHE A 2 -31.45 -39.45 23.04
N ILE A 3 -30.90 -40.67 22.97
CA ILE A 3 -29.55 -40.92 22.40
C ILE A 3 -29.47 -40.51 20.92
N VAL A 4 -30.51 -40.82 20.13
CA VAL A 4 -30.55 -40.49 18.69
C VAL A 4 -30.68 -38.97 18.49
N ILE A 5 -31.50 -38.30 19.30
CA ILE A 5 -31.66 -36.83 19.25
C ILE A 5 -30.36 -36.14 19.66
N SER A 6 -29.73 -36.58 20.75
CA SER A 6 -28.43 -36.08 21.23
C SER A 6 -27.33 -36.26 20.17
N ALA A 7 -27.21 -37.46 19.60
CA ALA A 7 -26.22 -37.75 18.56
C ALA A 7 -26.43 -36.90 17.30
N SER A 8 -27.69 -36.69 16.90
CA SER A 8 -28.05 -35.84 15.76
C SER A 8 -27.69 -34.37 16.01
N LEU A 9 -27.94 -33.87 17.23
CA LEU A 9 -27.60 -32.50 17.61
C LEU A 9 -26.07 -32.28 17.61
N CYS A 10 -25.31 -33.22 18.17
CA CYS A 10 -23.85 -33.18 18.14
C CYS A 10 -23.30 -33.22 16.71
N ALA A 11 -23.84 -34.09 15.85
CA ALA A 11 -23.43 -34.15 14.44
C ALA A 11 -23.69 -32.82 13.72
N LEU A 12 -24.87 -32.22 13.94
CA LEU A 12 -25.23 -30.92 13.34
C LEU A 12 -24.32 -29.79 13.84
N LEU A 13 -23.98 -29.81 15.12
CA LEU A 13 -23.07 -28.84 15.74
C LEU A 13 -21.66 -28.97 15.15
N VAL A 14 -21.13 -30.20 15.01
CA VAL A 14 -19.83 -30.46 14.39
C VAL A 14 -19.81 -30.00 12.92
N VAL A 15 -20.83 -30.34 12.13
CA VAL A 15 -20.93 -29.89 10.73
C VAL A 15 -20.93 -28.36 10.65
N THR A 16 -21.69 -27.69 11.52
CA THR A 16 -21.74 -26.22 11.57
C THR A 16 -20.38 -25.61 11.90
N LEU A 17 -19.65 -26.19 12.86
CA LEU A 17 -18.29 -25.76 13.21
C LEU A 17 -17.30 -25.97 12.06
N LEU A 18 -17.34 -27.11 11.38
CA LEU A 18 -16.48 -27.39 10.22
C LEU A 18 -16.73 -26.42 9.06
N VAL A 19 -18.00 -26.14 8.75
CA VAL A 19 -18.37 -25.16 7.71
C VAL A 19 -17.89 -23.76 8.10
N ARG A 20 -18.11 -23.34 9.35
CA ARG A 20 -17.61 -22.05 9.85
C ARG A 20 -16.10 -21.94 9.78
N HIS A 21 -15.38 -22.98 10.18
CA HIS A 21 -13.93 -23.01 10.10
C HIS A 21 -13.44 -22.90 8.65
N GLY A 22 -14.04 -23.66 7.72
CA GLY A 22 -13.73 -23.57 6.30
C GLY A 22 -14.02 -22.18 5.70
N GLN A 23 -15.08 -21.51 6.14
CA GLN A 23 -15.37 -20.12 5.74
C GLN A 23 -14.34 -19.14 6.28
N GLN A 24 -13.93 -19.29 7.54
CA GLN A 24 -12.93 -18.44 8.19
C GLN A 24 -11.56 -18.53 7.50
N VAL A 25 -11.11 -19.75 7.16
CA VAL A 25 -9.86 -19.96 6.42
C VAL A 25 -9.93 -19.29 5.05
N ARG A 26 -11.02 -19.50 4.28
CA ARG A 26 -11.19 -18.85 2.98
C ARG A 26 -11.22 -17.33 3.05
N GLN A 27 -11.81 -16.76 4.11
CA GLN A 27 -11.83 -15.31 4.31
C GLN A 27 -10.42 -14.78 4.63
N SER A 28 -9.67 -15.50 5.46
CA SER A 28 -8.27 -15.22 5.76
C SER A 28 -7.41 -15.21 4.49
N ASP A 29 -7.54 -16.23 3.63
CA ASP A 29 -6.81 -16.33 2.36
C ASP A 29 -7.13 -15.15 1.43
N ARG A 30 -8.41 -14.76 1.35
CA ARG A 30 -8.84 -13.59 0.55
C ARG A 30 -8.23 -12.29 1.06
N LYS A 31 -8.21 -12.07 2.37
CA LYS A 31 -7.60 -10.88 2.98
C LYS A 31 -6.10 -10.82 2.70
N TYR A 32 -5.41 -11.94 2.84
CA TYR A 32 -4.00 -12.06 2.48
C TYR A 32 -3.76 -11.72 1.00
N GLN A 33 -4.55 -12.31 0.09
CA GLN A 33 -4.45 -12.02 -1.34
C GLN A 33 -4.67 -10.54 -1.67
N LEU A 34 -5.65 -9.88 -1.03
CA LEU A 34 -5.87 -8.44 -1.23
C LEU A 34 -4.66 -7.60 -0.80
N ILE A 35 -4.01 -7.95 0.31
CA ILE A 35 -2.79 -7.27 0.76
C ILE A 35 -1.64 -7.49 -0.24
N CYS A 36 -1.47 -8.72 -0.73
CA CYS A 36 -0.47 -9.04 -1.75
C CYS A 36 -0.71 -8.27 -3.06
N GLU A 37 -1.96 -8.16 -3.51
CA GLU A 37 -2.33 -7.40 -4.72
C GLU A 37 -2.11 -5.89 -4.54
N LEU A 38 -2.38 -5.33 -3.37
CA LEU A 38 -2.02 -3.94 -3.05
C LEU A 38 -0.51 -3.71 -3.07
N ARG A 39 0.27 -4.68 -2.56
CA ARG A 39 1.73 -4.63 -2.63
C ARG A 39 2.22 -4.69 -4.08
N ASN A 40 1.65 -5.58 -4.89
CA ASN A 40 1.95 -5.66 -6.32
C ASN A 40 1.65 -4.33 -7.04
N LEU A 41 0.49 -3.72 -6.74
CA LEU A 41 0.12 -2.41 -7.26
C LEU A 41 1.14 -1.31 -6.89
N ILE A 42 1.69 -1.34 -5.68
CA ILE A 42 2.75 -0.40 -5.28
C ILE A 42 3.99 -0.56 -6.17
N GLU A 43 4.42 -1.79 -6.46
CA GLU A 43 5.57 -2.03 -7.34
C GLU A 43 5.29 -1.58 -8.77
N LEU A 44 4.10 -1.87 -9.31
CA LEU A 44 3.70 -1.37 -10.64
C LEU A 44 3.67 0.16 -10.71
N LEU A 45 3.20 0.83 -9.65
CA LEU A 45 3.21 2.30 -9.57
C LEU A 45 4.64 2.86 -9.45
N ARG A 46 5.57 2.14 -8.83
CA ARG A 46 6.99 2.52 -8.77
C ARG A 46 7.66 2.34 -10.12
N GLU A 47 7.38 1.24 -10.81
CA GLU A 47 7.84 0.98 -12.18
C GLU A 47 7.35 2.10 -13.11
N HIS A 48 6.06 2.46 -13.02
CA HIS A 48 5.49 3.53 -13.83
C HIS A 48 6.09 4.89 -13.47
N ARG A 49 6.41 5.14 -12.20
CA ARG A 49 7.10 6.37 -11.77
C ARG A 49 8.49 6.48 -12.40
N THR A 50 9.26 5.39 -12.43
CA THR A 50 10.59 5.36 -13.05
C THR A 50 10.48 5.65 -14.54
N LEU A 51 9.55 4.98 -15.23
CA LEU A 51 9.25 5.23 -16.64
C LEU A 51 8.90 6.70 -16.87
N ALA A 52 7.94 7.23 -16.11
CA ALA A 52 7.52 8.62 -16.23
C ALA A 52 8.67 9.61 -16.00
N HIS A 53 9.54 9.34 -15.02
CA HIS A 53 10.70 10.18 -14.75
C HIS A 53 11.71 10.17 -15.90
N THR A 54 12.01 8.99 -16.46
CA THR A 54 12.90 8.86 -17.62
C THR A 54 12.35 9.62 -18.82
N HIS A 55 11.04 9.53 -19.11
CA HIS A 55 10.39 10.31 -20.17
C HIS A 55 10.52 11.82 -19.97
N LEU A 56 10.22 12.30 -18.76
CA LEU A 56 10.14 13.73 -18.47
C LEU A 56 11.50 14.41 -18.29
N CYS A 57 12.57 13.66 -18.00
CA CYS A 57 13.89 14.23 -17.67
C CYS A 57 15.01 13.81 -18.61
N VAL A 58 14.89 12.67 -19.32
CA VAL A 58 16.01 12.08 -20.05
C VAL A 58 15.69 11.94 -21.54
N CYS A 59 14.68 11.15 -21.89
CA CYS A 59 14.35 10.85 -23.28
C CYS A 59 12.95 10.25 -23.42
N ASP A 60 12.36 10.42 -24.60
CA ASP A 60 11.06 9.84 -24.92
C ASP A 60 11.06 8.31 -24.89
N ILE A 61 10.02 7.74 -24.27
CA ILE A 61 9.87 6.30 -24.09
C ILE A 61 8.82 5.77 -25.08
N PRO A 62 9.02 4.56 -25.65
CA PRO A 62 8.05 3.95 -26.54
C PRO A 62 6.65 3.84 -25.90
N PRO A 63 5.58 4.27 -26.59
CA PRO A 63 4.21 4.20 -26.07
C PRO A 63 3.74 2.78 -25.70
N SER A 64 4.30 1.76 -26.34
CA SER A 64 3.97 0.35 -26.08
C SER A 64 4.27 -0.09 -24.64
N GLN A 65 5.46 0.27 -24.12
CA GLN A 65 5.87 -0.07 -22.76
C GLN A 65 4.98 0.62 -21.71
N CYS A 66 4.62 1.88 -21.96
CA CYS A 66 3.71 2.62 -21.07
C CYS A 66 2.30 2.01 -21.07
N ASN A 67 1.77 1.65 -22.25
CA ASN A 67 0.43 1.09 -22.38
C ASN A 67 0.30 -0.27 -21.70
N GLU A 68 1.28 -1.15 -21.85
CA GLU A 68 1.29 -2.45 -21.18
C GLU A 68 1.24 -2.29 -19.65
N LEU A 69 2.11 -1.43 -19.11
CA LEU A 69 2.16 -1.18 -17.67
C LEU A 69 0.87 -0.53 -17.15
N LYS A 70 0.30 0.40 -17.91
CA LYS A 70 -1.00 1.01 -17.64
C LYS A 70 -2.11 -0.05 -17.57
N HIS A 71 -2.15 -1.00 -18.50
CA HIS A 71 -3.11 -2.10 -18.47
C HIS A 71 -2.93 -2.96 -17.22
N ARG A 72 -1.70 -3.40 -16.92
CA ARG A 72 -1.40 -4.19 -15.72
C ARG A 72 -1.86 -3.49 -14.43
N ILE A 73 -1.59 -2.19 -14.30
CA ILE A 73 -2.03 -1.39 -13.15
C ILE A 73 -3.56 -1.38 -13.01
N LEU A 74 -4.28 -1.14 -14.12
CA LEU A 74 -5.74 -1.05 -14.11
C LEU A 74 -6.39 -2.41 -13.88
N ASP A 75 -5.80 -3.49 -14.37
CA ASP A 75 -6.25 -4.85 -14.15
C ASP A 75 -6.07 -5.26 -12.69
N THR A 76 -4.90 -5.00 -12.09
CA THR A 76 -4.68 -5.23 -10.64
C THR A 76 -5.71 -4.49 -9.78
N ILE A 77 -6.03 -3.22 -10.10
CA ILE A 77 -7.06 -2.47 -9.38
C ILE A 77 -8.46 -3.09 -9.58
N SER A 78 -8.74 -3.63 -10.76
CA SER A 78 -10.02 -4.28 -11.06
C SER A 78 -10.17 -5.59 -10.29
N THR A 79 -9.09 -6.39 -10.19
CA THR A 79 -9.01 -7.60 -9.36
C THR A 79 -9.18 -7.28 -7.87
N LEU A 80 -8.56 -6.20 -7.37
CA LEU A 80 -8.77 -5.72 -6.01
C LEU A 80 -10.24 -5.39 -5.75
N LEU A 81 -10.92 -4.71 -6.68
CA LEU A 81 -12.33 -4.35 -6.56
C LEU A 81 -13.28 -5.55 -6.61
N SER A 82 -12.98 -6.56 -7.45
CA SER A 82 -13.79 -7.77 -7.54
C SER A 82 -13.72 -8.59 -6.26
N ASN A 83 -12.52 -8.69 -5.68
CA ASN A 83 -12.23 -9.57 -4.55
C ASN A 83 -12.46 -8.92 -3.18
N ALA A 84 -12.53 -7.59 -3.13
CA ALA A 84 -12.75 -6.86 -1.88
C ALA A 84 -14.19 -6.99 -1.37
N GLU A 85 -14.29 -7.07 -0.03
CA GLU A 85 -15.55 -6.94 0.71
C GLU A 85 -16.25 -5.60 0.41
N MET A 86 -17.57 -5.58 0.51
CA MET A 86 -18.39 -4.42 0.16
C MET A 86 -18.00 -3.15 0.92
N SER A 87 -17.56 -3.29 2.18
CA SER A 87 -17.10 -2.20 3.04
C SER A 87 -15.83 -1.50 2.52
N LYS A 88 -14.92 -2.23 1.85
CA LYS A 88 -13.63 -1.70 1.37
C LYS A 88 -13.69 -1.20 -0.08
N ARG A 89 -14.73 -1.56 -0.83
CA ARG A 89 -14.93 -1.12 -2.23
C ARG A 89 -14.95 0.40 -2.44
N PRO A 90 -15.57 1.24 -1.57
CA PRO A 90 -15.56 2.69 -1.76
C PRO A 90 -14.15 3.27 -1.82
N MET A 91 -13.25 2.85 -0.93
CA MET A 91 -11.88 3.35 -0.91
C MET A 91 -11.06 2.87 -2.11
N LEU A 92 -11.25 1.62 -2.54
CA LEU A 92 -10.62 1.10 -3.76
C LEU A 92 -11.12 1.82 -5.02
N ARG A 93 -12.39 2.26 -5.07
CA ARG A 93 -12.90 3.09 -6.17
C ARG A 93 -12.25 4.47 -6.20
N LEU A 94 -11.99 5.06 -5.03
CA LEU A 94 -11.26 6.33 -4.92
C LEU A 94 -9.82 6.16 -5.41
N LEU A 95 -9.13 5.09 -4.98
CA LEU A 95 -7.81 4.74 -5.49
C LEU A 95 -7.83 4.58 -7.02
N ARG A 96 -8.78 3.84 -7.58
CA ARG A 96 -8.93 3.68 -9.04
C ARG A 96 -9.09 5.02 -9.75
N LYS A 97 -9.94 5.91 -9.23
CA LYS A 97 -10.15 7.26 -9.81
C LYS A 97 -8.84 8.03 -9.82
N GLN A 98 -8.13 8.05 -8.69
CA GLN A 98 -6.85 8.74 -8.56
C GLN A 98 -5.78 8.18 -9.50
N VAL A 99 -5.64 6.85 -9.57
CA VAL A 99 -4.65 6.21 -10.45
C VAL A 99 -5.00 6.43 -11.92
N ARG A 100 -6.28 6.42 -12.31
CA ARG A 100 -6.68 6.77 -13.69
C ARG A 100 -6.29 8.19 -14.07
N ILE A 101 -6.47 9.15 -13.17
CA ILE A 101 -6.03 10.53 -13.40
C ILE A 101 -4.52 10.57 -13.61
N LEU A 102 -3.75 9.93 -12.73
CA LEU A 102 -2.30 9.82 -12.86
C LEU A 102 -1.90 9.24 -14.23
N LEU A 103 -2.41 8.06 -14.59
CA LEU A 103 -2.08 7.36 -15.82
C LEU A 103 -2.53 8.09 -17.10
N GLY A 104 -3.47 9.03 -17.00
CA GLY A 104 -3.95 9.82 -18.13
C GLY A 104 -3.22 11.16 -18.31
N SER A 105 -2.65 11.72 -17.25
CA SER A 105 -2.09 13.08 -17.27
C SER A 105 -0.58 13.15 -17.05
N TRP A 106 0.07 12.03 -16.68
CA TRP A 106 1.50 11.99 -16.41
C TRP A 106 2.42 12.51 -17.55
N PRO A 107 2.14 12.32 -18.86
CA PRO A 107 3.06 12.76 -19.91
C PRO A 107 3.20 14.28 -19.98
N GLU A 108 2.16 15.01 -19.55
CA GLU A 108 2.11 16.47 -19.56
C GLU A 108 2.51 17.09 -18.21
N MET A 109 2.89 16.26 -17.23
CA MET A 109 3.31 16.75 -15.91
C MET A 109 4.75 17.21 -15.91
N THR A 110 5.06 18.21 -15.07
CA THR A 110 6.46 18.43 -14.66
C THR A 110 6.97 17.22 -13.87
N PRO A 111 8.30 16.96 -13.88
CA PRO A 111 8.89 15.87 -13.10
C PRO A 111 8.45 15.86 -11.63
N SER A 112 8.46 17.04 -10.99
CA SER A 112 8.04 17.22 -9.59
C SER A 112 6.56 16.87 -9.37
N ARG A 113 5.67 17.30 -10.29
CA ARG A 113 4.23 16.98 -10.22
C ARG A 113 3.96 15.49 -10.45
N SER A 114 4.70 14.87 -11.37
CA SER A 114 4.64 13.42 -11.62
C SER A 114 5.06 12.64 -10.38
N GLN A 115 6.21 12.97 -9.77
CA GLN A 115 6.70 12.34 -8.56
C GLN A 115 5.70 12.46 -7.39
N MET A 116 5.13 13.65 -7.19
CA MET A 116 4.12 13.89 -6.15
C MET A 116 2.86 13.04 -6.38
N SER A 117 2.37 12.97 -7.61
CA SER A 117 1.14 12.24 -7.97
C SER A 117 1.31 10.72 -7.82
N HIS A 118 2.47 10.18 -8.19
CA HIS A 118 2.83 8.79 -7.91
C HIS A 118 2.93 8.52 -6.41
N GLY A 119 3.65 9.38 -5.68
CA GLY A 119 3.81 9.26 -4.23
C GLY A 119 2.48 9.29 -3.48
N LYS A 120 1.53 10.13 -3.92
CA LYS A 120 0.16 10.16 -3.39
C LYS A 120 -0.55 8.82 -3.61
N SER A 121 -0.42 8.22 -4.79
CA SER A 121 -1.10 6.95 -5.13
C SER A 121 -0.52 5.76 -4.37
N ILE A 122 0.81 5.71 -4.23
CA ILE A 122 1.50 4.70 -3.41
C ILE A 122 1.10 4.81 -1.93
N ARG A 123 1.02 6.04 -1.39
CA ARG A 123 0.58 6.26 0.00
C ARG A 123 -0.86 5.79 0.25
N VAL A 124 -1.78 5.98 -0.69
CA VAL A 124 -3.14 5.44 -0.57
C VAL A 124 -3.12 3.91 -0.55
N CYS A 125 -2.26 3.25 -1.33
CA CYS A 125 -2.12 1.80 -1.28
C CYS A 125 -1.59 1.32 0.08
N LEU A 126 -0.58 2.00 0.63
CA LEU A 126 -0.03 1.70 1.95
C LEU A 126 -1.10 1.86 3.05
N TYR A 127 -1.88 2.94 3.01
CA TYR A 127 -3.00 3.14 3.92
C TYR A 127 -4.03 2.00 3.85
N LEU A 128 -4.37 1.54 2.64
CA LEU A 128 -5.29 0.41 2.47
C LEU A 128 -4.72 -0.90 3.01
N ILE A 129 -3.42 -1.15 2.81
CA ILE A 129 -2.73 -2.31 3.41
C ILE A 129 -2.84 -2.24 4.93
N ASP A 130 -2.60 -1.05 5.50
CA ASP A 130 -2.66 -0.83 6.94
C ASP A 130 -4.03 -1.13 7.52
N GLU A 131 -5.06 -0.47 6.98
CA GLU A 131 -6.44 -0.66 7.38
C GLU A 131 -6.89 -2.12 7.28
N MET A 132 -6.54 -2.80 6.18
CA MET A 132 -6.90 -4.21 5.99
C MET A 132 -6.16 -5.13 6.95
N THR A 133 -4.87 -4.89 7.17
CA THR A 133 -4.04 -5.69 8.08
C THR A 133 -4.50 -5.51 9.52
N LEU A 134 -4.71 -4.28 9.96
CA LEU A 134 -5.17 -3.98 11.32
C LEU A 134 -6.56 -4.55 11.57
N SER A 135 -7.51 -4.34 10.64
CA SER A 135 -8.85 -4.95 10.73
C SER A 135 -8.74 -6.48 10.86
N TRP A 136 -7.91 -7.11 10.04
CA TRP A 136 -7.74 -8.56 10.06
C TRP A 136 -7.10 -9.07 11.37
N LEU A 137 -6.11 -8.37 11.92
CA LEU A 137 -5.51 -8.73 13.21
C LEU A 137 -6.51 -8.63 14.37
N ILE A 138 -7.32 -7.57 14.39
CA ILE A 138 -8.37 -7.36 15.40
C ILE A 138 -9.44 -8.45 15.30
N GLU A 139 -9.94 -8.71 14.08
CA GLU A 139 -10.94 -9.76 13.83
C GLU A 139 -10.43 -11.18 14.16
N SER A 140 -9.10 -11.38 14.12
CA SER A 140 -8.47 -12.65 14.50
C SER A 140 -8.07 -12.70 15.98
N GLU A 141 -8.51 -11.73 16.78
CA GLU A 141 -8.23 -11.57 18.21
C GLU A 141 -6.72 -11.53 18.54
N LYS A 142 -5.89 -11.09 17.58
CA LYS A 142 -4.43 -10.96 17.74
C LYS A 142 -4.05 -9.57 18.25
N TYR A 143 -4.61 -9.17 19.39
CA TYR A 143 -4.49 -7.80 19.92
C TYR A 143 -3.04 -7.38 20.18
N GLU A 144 -2.23 -8.21 20.83
CA GLU A 144 -0.81 -7.91 21.08
C GLU A 144 -0.03 -7.73 19.76
N LEU A 145 -0.30 -8.58 18.77
CA LEU A 145 0.31 -8.45 17.44
C LEU A 145 -0.16 -7.18 16.73
N SER A 146 -1.43 -6.79 16.90
CA SER A 146 -1.99 -5.56 16.34
C SER A 146 -1.36 -4.29 16.93
N GLU A 147 -1.05 -4.30 18.22
CA GLU A 147 -0.36 -3.20 18.90
C GLU A 147 1.09 -3.08 18.41
N ARG A 148 1.82 -4.21 18.37
CA ARG A 148 3.18 -4.28 17.83
C ARG A 148 3.23 -3.86 16.36
N TYR A 149 2.27 -4.31 15.56
CA TYR A 149 2.13 -3.94 14.16
C TYR A 149 1.92 -2.42 14.02
N SER A 150 0.96 -1.84 14.75
CA SER A 150 0.67 -0.40 14.72
C SER A 150 1.89 0.44 15.11
N ALA A 151 2.61 0.04 16.16
CA ALA A 151 3.84 0.70 16.58
C ALA A 151 4.90 0.69 15.47
N GLN A 152 5.14 -0.48 14.84
CA GLN A 152 6.09 -0.61 13.73
C GLN A 152 5.65 0.18 12.49
N TRP A 153 4.36 0.16 12.16
CA TRP A 153 3.81 0.88 11.02
C TRP A 153 3.99 2.39 11.15
N ASN A 154 3.78 2.95 12.34
CA ASN A 154 4.03 4.38 12.60
C ASN A 154 5.47 4.77 12.30
N HIS A 155 6.46 3.93 12.64
CA HIS A 155 7.85 4.19 12.28
C HIS A 155 8.09 4.18 10.76
N ILE A 156 7.40 3.31 10.02
CA ILE A 156 7.48 3.27 8.55
C ILE A 156 6.89 4.56 7.95
N ILE A 157 5.70 4.96 8.38
CA ILE A 157 5.02 6.18 7.90
C ILE A 157 5.85 7.44 8.21
N ASP A 158 6.36 7.56 9.43
CA ASP A 158 7.25 8.66 9.83
C ASP A 158 8.50 8.75 8.94
N SER A 159 9.07 7.60 8.57
CA SER A 159 10.25 7.54 7.72
C SER A 159 9.94 7.94 6.28
N LEU A 160 8.79 7.53 5.75
CA LEU A 160 8.30 7.93 4.43
C LEU A 160 7.99 9.44 4.37
N ASP A 161 7.45 10.00 5.46
CA ASP A 161 7.22 11.44 5.55
C ASP A 161 8.55 12.23 5.64
N ALA A 162 9.50 11.75 6.44
CA ALA A 162 10.85 12.32 6.47
C ALA A 162 11.53 12.29 5.10
N LEU A 163 11.37 11.19 4.34
CA LEU A 163 11.87 11.08 2.97
C LEU A 163 11.19 12.09 2.04
N THR A 164 9.86 12.22 2.13
CA THR A 164 9.10 13.19 1.32
C THR A 164 9.58 14.62 1.59
N ARG A 165 9.73 14.99 2.87
CA ARG A 165 10.22 16.32 3.28
C ARG A 165 11.64 16.60 2.80
N PHE A 166 12.50 15.58 2.82
CA PHE A 166 13.85 15.69 2.26
C PHE A 166 13.81 15.90 0.75
N GLN A 167 13.03 15.12 0.00
CA GLN A 167 12.90 15.26 -1.45
C GLN A 167 12.40 16.65 -1.86
N ILE A 168 11.41 17.20 -1.14
CA ILE A 168 10.92 18.56 -1.39
C ILE A 168 12.03 19.60 -1.14
N ALA A 169 12.69 19.54 0.01
CA ALA A 169 13.76 20.49 0.33
C ALA A 169 14.94 20.40 -0.66
N PHE A 170 15.26 19.19 -1.14
CA PHE A 170 16.31 18.96 -2.12
C PHE A 170 15.95 19.54 -3.50
N ALA A 171 14.69 19.39 -3.93
CA ALA A 171 14.21 20.03 -5.15
C ALA A 171 14.31 21.57 -5.05
N ASP A 172 13.89 22.17 -3.92
CA ASP A 172 14.00 23.62 -3.69
C ASP A 172 15.46 24.12 -3.75
N TYR A 173 16.42 23.28 -3.37
CA TYR A 173 17.85 23.61 -3.45
C TYR A 173 18.39 23.57 -4.88
N LEU A 174 17.91 22.62 -5.70
CA LEU A 174 18.29 22.51 -7.11
C LEU A 174 17.77 23.69 -7.95
N ASP A 175 16.67 24.33 -7.54
CA ASP A 175 16.13 25.55 -8.18
C ASP A 175 16.89 26.84 -7.76
N ASP A 176 18.22 26.75 -7.59
CA ASP A 176 19.14 27.86 -7.30
C ASP A 176 18.73 28.74 -6.09
N ASN A 177 18.19 28.13 -5.03
CA ASN A 177 17.99 28.78 -3.74
C ASN A 177 19.11 28.39 -2.76
N PRO A 178 20.26 29.10 -2.71
CA PRO A 178 21.38 28.76 -1.83
C PRO A 178 21.01 28.77 -0.33
N GLN A 179 19.97 29.50 0.08
CA GLN A 179 19.46 29.49 1.46
C GLN A 179 18.71 28.19 1.79
N ALA A 180 18.49 27.29 0.83
CA ALA A 180 17.89 25.98 1.03
C ALA A 180 18.87 24.92 1.57
N LEU A 181 20.20 25.16 1.50
CA LEU A 181 21.20 24.17 1.91
C LEU A 181 21.07 23.74 3.38
N ASP A 182 20.81 24.69 4.28
CA ASP A 182 20.57 24.41 5.70
C ASP A 182 19.32 23.57 5.90
N ARG A 183 18.25 23.85 5.14
CA ARG A 183 17.00 23.08 5.17
C ARG A 183 17.23 21.66 4.67
N VAL A 184 17.92 21.48 3.55
CA VAL A 184 18.29 20.16 3.01
C VAL A 184 19.09 19.37 4.04
N THR A 185 20.12 19.98 4.62
CA THR A 185 20.99 19.34 5.63
C THR A 185 20.18 18.89 6.85
N LEU A 186 19.28 19.74 7.35
CA LEU A 186 18.39 19.39 8.46
C LEU A 186 17.46 18.23 8.12
N LYS A 187 16.82 18.23 6.94
CA LYS A 187 15.92 17.15 6.51
C LYS A 187 16.69 15.84 6.24
N ALA A 188 17.90 15.92 5.70
CA ALA A 188 18.78 14.77 5.50
C ALA A 188 19.14 14.09 6.84
N ARG A 189 19.51 14.89 7.86
CA ARG A 189 19.79 14.36 9.21
C ARG A 189 18.56 13.71 9.83
N LEU A 190 17.37 14.30 9.66
CA LEU A 190 16.12 13.70 10.14
C LEU A 190 15.84 12.36 9.45
N LEU A 191 15.98 12.31 8.12
CA LEU A 191 15.82 11.09 7.34
C LEU A 191 16.81 10.01 7.80
N GLN A 192 18.09 10.35 7.96
CA GLN A 192 19.11 9.43 8.45
C GLN A 192 18.74 8.84 9.83
N ARG A 193 18.28 9.67 10.76
CA ARG A 193 17.81 9.20 12.08
C ARG A 193 16.65 8.21 11.96
N LYS A 194 15.66 8.52 11.12
CA LYS A 194 14.50 7.65 10.89
C LYS A 194 14.89 6.32 10.23
N LEU A 195 15.80 6.35 9.26
CA LEU A 195 16.37 5.13 8.64
C LEU A 195 17.12 4.28 9.65
N ASN A 196 17.88 4.89 10.57
CA ASN A 196 18.57 4.16 11.63
C ASN A 196 17.58 3.48 12.60
N GLN A 197 16.48 4.15 12.95
CA GLN A 197 15.40 3.56 13.77
C GLN A 197 14.74 2.36 13.06
N LEU A 198 14.46 2.47 11.75
CA LEU A 198 13.98 1.33 10.97
C LEU A 198 15.01 0.19 10.94
N GLY A 199 16.28 0.52 10.76
CA GLY A 199 17.38 -0.45 10.78
C GLY A 199 17.50 -1.20 12.09
N SER A 200 17.23 -0.57 13.24
CA SER A 200 17.19 -1.27 14.53
C SER A 200 15.95 -2.16 14.68
N LEU A 201 14.79 -1.73 14.19
CA LEU A 201 13.55 -2.53 14.22
C LEU A 201 13.66 -3.81 13.38
N LEU A 202 14.37 -3.74 12.25
CA LEU A 202 14.63 -4.90 11.40
C LEU A 202 15.63 -5.89 12.01
N ARG A 203 16.56 -5.41 12.84
CA ARG A 203 17.57 -6.24 13.53
C ARG A 203 17.08 -6.86 14.83
N SER A 204 16.01 -6.34 15.42
CA SER A 204 15.41 -6.87 16.65
C SER A 204 14.42 -8.02 16.41
N ARG A 205 14.40 -8.59 15.20
CA ARG A 205 13.64 -9.79 14.81
C ARG A 205 14.60 -10.95 14.62
#